data_AF-A0A442EBR6-F1
#
_entry.id   AF-A0A442EBR6-F1
#
_cell.length_a   1.000
_cell.length_b   1.000
_cell.length_c   1.000
_cell.angle_alpha   90.00
_cell.angle_beta   90.00
_cell.angle_gamma   90.00
#
_symmetry.space_group_name_H-M   'P 1'
#
loop_
_entity.id
_entity.type
_entity.pdbx_description
1 polymer ?
#
loop_
_entity_poly.entity_id
_entity_poly.type
_entity_poly.pdbx_seq_one_letter_code
_entity_poly.pdbx_strand_id
1 'polypeptide(L)'
;MPDAEEAIRENLVRLQKGNKAPLITIGNFTETQFAEINSGRAAFKLHALEENEILFIGRHLYESRSKDGYTIDDIMHQIIGALSADAAAIITHKMSCTRNMTGRADAYGNLVNDQAVYEMTARKPRAELFSVIPKGDHKKPPKK
;
A
#
# COMPACT_ATOMS: atom_id res chain seq x y z
N MET A 1 -8.89 7.73 -8.24
CA MET A 1 -8.73 8.99 -9.01
C MET A 1 -7.79 8.67 -10.16
N PRO A 2 -8.18 8.87 -11.42
CA PRO A 2 -7.40 8.44 -12.58
C PRO A 2 -5.94 8.93 -12.54
N ASP A 3 -5.73 10.15 -12.06
CA ASP A 3 -4.40 10.77 -11.99
C ASP A 3 -3.46 10.10 -10.99
N ALA A 4 -3.99 9.58 -9.88
CA ALA A 4 -3.19 8.91 -8.86
C ALA A 4 -2.72 7.52 -9.32
N GLU A 5 -3.59 6.76 -9.98
CA GLU A 5 -3.24 5.43 -10.51
C GLU A 5 -2.17 5.54 -11.59
N GLU A 6 -2.28 6.53 -12.48
CA GLU A 6 -1.26 6.77 -13.50
C GLU A 6 0.07 7.20 -12.87
N ALA A 7 0.05 8.10 -11.88
CA ALA A 7 1.27 8.52 -11.20
C ALA A 7 1.98 7.36 -10.45
N ILE A 8 1.22 6.46 -9.81
CA ILE A 8 1.77 5.23 -9.21
C ILE A 8 2.41 4.37 -10.30
N ARG A 9 1.70 4.13 -11.41
CA ARG A 9 2.18 3.32 -12.53
C ARG A 9 3.46 3.90 -13.12
N GLU A 10 3.52 5.21 -13.35
CA GLU A 10 4.72 5.89 -13.83
C GLU A 10 5.92 5.66 -12.91
N ASN A 11 5.72 5.76 -11.59
CA ASN A 11 6.76 5.48 -10.60
C ASN A 11 7.26 4.03 -10.71
N LEU A 12 6.35 3.06 -10.80
CA LEU A 12 6.71 1.64 -10.96
C LEU A 12 7.46 1.38 -12.27
N VAL A 13 7.05 2.01 -13.37
CA VAL A 13 7.73 1.91 -14.68
C VAL A 13 9.13 2.54 -14.63
N ARG A 14 9.30 3.68 -13.95
CA ARG A 14 10.62 4.30 -13.72
C ARG A 14 11.54 3.34 -12.97
N LEU A 15 11.04 2.73 -11.89
CA LEU A 15 11.80 1.77 -11.08
C LEU A 15 12.17 0.53 -11.87
N GLN A 16 11.27 0.02 -12.72
CA GLN A 16 11.57 -1.10 -13.62
C GLN A 16 12.70 -0.80 -14.59
N LYS A 17 12.80 0.45 -15.06
CA LYS A 17 13.90 0.91 -15.93
C LYS A 17 15.20 1.23 -15.16
N GLY A 18 15.25 0.99 -13.85
CA GLY A 18 16.41 1.32 -13.01
C GLY A 18 16.53 2.81 -12.65
N ASN A 19 15.52 3.63 -12.97
CA ASN A 19 15.53 5.06 -12.69
C ASN A 19 15.09 5.38 -11.26
N LYS A 20 15.39 6.61 -10.81
CA LYS A 20 14.82 7.14 -9.57
C LYS A 20 13.35 7.55 -9.80
N ALA A 21 12.48 7.15 -8.88
CA ALA A 21 11.09 7.60 -8.83
C ALA A 21 10.95 8.79 -7.85
N PRO A 22 10.18 9.84 -8.21
CA PRO A 22 9.85 10.93 -7.30
C PRO A 22 8.91 10.48 -6.16
N LEU A 23 8.91 11.23 -5.07
CA LEU A 23 7.89 11.14 -4.02
C LEU A 23 6.62 11.85 -4.51
N ILE A 24 5.49 11.14 -4.49
CA ILE A 24 4.19 11.67 -4.95
C ILE A 24 3.11 11.43 -3.90
N THR A 25 2.06 12.27 -3.88
CA THR A 25 0.84 12.01 -3.13
C THR A 25 -0.10 11.16 -3.98
N ILE A 26 -0.58 10.04 -3.43
CA ILE A 26 -1.39 9.05 -4.17
C ILE A 26 -2.82 8.92 -3.65
N GLY A 27 -3.20 9.73 -2.67
CA GLY A 27 -4.55 9.80 -2.14
C GLY A 27 -4.57 10.19 -0.67
N ASN A 28 -5.73 10.00 -0.06
CA ASN A 28 -5.98 10.25 1.36
C ASN A 28 -6.66 9.04 1.98
N PHE A 29 -6.50 8.86 3.29
CA PHE A 29 -7.40 7.97 4.01
C PHE A 29 -8.81 8.58 4.05
N THR A 30 -9.84 7.75 4.15
CA THR A 30 -11.16 8.25 4.53
C THR A 30 -11.11 8.85 5.93
N GLU A 31 -12.05 9.72 6.28
CA GLU A 31 -12.13 10.29 7.64
C GLU A 31 -12.18 9.19 8.71
N THR A 32 -12.96 8.13 8.45
CA THR A 32 -13.04 6.94 9.31
C THR A 32 -11.70 6.24 9.43
N GLN A 33 -11.05 5.91 8.31
CA GLN A 33 -9.74 5.25 8.32
C GLN A 33 -8.70 6.08 9.06
N PHE A 34 -8.66 7.40 8.82
CA PHE A 34 -7.71 8.31 9.48
C PHE A 34 -7.92 8.33 11.00
N ALA A 35 -9.18 8.44 11.45
CA ALA A 35 -9.53 8.40 12.87
C ALA A 35 -9.17 7.07 13.52
N GLU A 36 -9.49 5.94 12.86
CA GLU A 36 -9.17 4.59 13.35
C GLU A 36 -7.66 4.35 13.43
N ILE A 37 -6.89 4.79 12.42
CA ILE A 37 -5.42 4.71 12.42
C ILE A 37 -4.87 5.47 13.63
N ASN A 38 -5.31 6.71 13.84
CA ASN A 38 -4.81 7.53 14.95
C ASN A 38 -5.22 6.98 16.33
N SER A 39 -6.45 6.51 16.48
CA SER A 39 -6.93 5.84 17.70
C SER A 39 -6.10 4.58 17.98
N GLY A 40 -5.91 3.72 16.98
CA GLY A 40 -5.12 2.49 17.12
C GLY A 40 -3.66 2.80 17.46
N ARG A 41 -3.07 3.84 16.87
CA ARG A 41 -1.69 4.26 17.17
C ARG A 41 -1.56 4.78 18.59
N ALA A 42 -2.53 5.57 19.07
CA ALA A 42 -2.56 6.05 20.44
C ALA A 42 -2.61 4.91 21.47
N ALA A 43 -3.37 3.85 21.19
CA ALA A 43 -3.44 2.66 22.05
C ALA A 43 -2.07 1.97 22.26
N PHE A 44 -1.17 2.08 21.28
CA PHE A 44 0.20 1.58 21.35
C PHE A 44 1.25 2.66 21.68
N LYS A 45 0.82 3.86 22.09
CA LYS A 45 1.69 5.03 22.37
C LYS A 45 2.58 5.44 21.18
N LEU A 46 2.09 5.21 19.97
CA LEU A 46 2.73 5.66 18.74
C LEU A 46 2.25 7.08 18.40
N HIS A 47 3.11 7.87 17.75
CA HIS A 47 2.75 9.24 17.34
C HIS A 47 1.55 9.25 16.40
N ALA A 48 0.60 10.17 16.59
CA ALA A 48 -0.47 10.37 15.62
C ALA A 48 0.08 10.84 14.26
N LEU A 49 -0.67 10.57 13.20
CA LEU A 49 -0.55 11.31 11.96
C LEU A 49 -1.24 12.67 12.12
N GLU A 50 -0.62 13.71 11.58
CA GLU A 50 -1.21 15.07 11.57
C GLU A 50 -1.79 15.41 10.18
N GLU A 51 -1.37 14.70 9.14
CA GLU A 51 -1.84 14.88 7.77
C GLU A 51 -2.46 13.58 7.22
N ASN A 52 -3.56 13.72 6.49
CA ASN A 52 -4.32 12.61 5.91
C ASN A 52 -3.79 12.16 4.53
N GLU A 53 -2.66 12.69 4.07
CA GLU A 53 -2.08 12.32 2.77
C GLU A 53 -1.31 10.99 2.84
N ILE A 54 -1.45 10.19 1.79
CA ILE A 54 -0.66 8.99 1.55
C ILE A 54 0.37 9.30 0.47
N LEU A 55 1.64 9.18 0.86
CA LEU A 55 2.78 9.37 -0.02
C LEU A 55 3.26 8.06 -0.63
N PHE A 56 3.94 8.13 -1.78
CA PHE A 56 4.49 6.97 -2.46
C PHE A 56 5.79 7.27 -3.21
N ILE A 57 6.79 6.41 -3.01
CA ILE A 57 7.97 6.29 -3.88
C ILE A 57 7.96 4.92 -4.58
N GLY A 58 7.59 3.86 -3.85
CA GLY A 58 7.38 2.52 -4.41
C GLY A 58 8.63 1.66 -4.58
N ARG A 59 9.84 2.15 -4.28
CA ARG A 59 11.09 1.38 -4.49
C ARG A 59 11.08 0.03 -3.77
N HIS A 60 10.90 0.04 -2.45
CA HIS A 60 10.89 -1.17 -1.64
C HIS A 60 9.80 -2.16 -2.09
N LEU A 61 8.60 -1.62 -2.34
CA LEU A 61 7.47 -2.40 -2.83
C LEU A 61 7.78 -3.08 -4.16
N TYR A 62 8.23 -2.31 -5.16
CA TYR A 62 8.55 -2.80 -6.49
C TYR A 62 9.60 -3.90 -6.44
N GLU A 63 10.71 -3.69 -5.72
CA GLU A 63 11.79 -4.66 -5.57
C GLU A 63 11.29 -5.96 -4.93
N SER A 64 10.50 -5.85 -3.84
CA SER A 64 9.96 -7.01 -3.14
C SER A 64 9.00 -7.83 -4.01
N ARG A 65 8.04 -7.17 -4.68
CA ARG A 65 7.02 -7.86 -5.50
C ARG A 65 7.59 -8.40 -6.79
N SER A 66 8.45 -7.65 -7.47
CA SER A 66 9.10 -8.12 -8.70
C SER A 66 9.96 -9.35 -8.45
N LYS A 67 10.64 -9.43 -7.30
CA LYS A 67 11.40 -10.62 -6.88
C LYS A 67 10.52 -11.87 -6.70
N ASP A 68 9.26 -11.67 -6.32
CA ASP A 68 8.25 -12.72 -6.20
C ASP A 68 7.56 -13.06 -7.52
N GLY A 69 7.96 -12.44 -8.64
CA GLY A 69 7.44 -12.69 -9.99
C GLY A 69 6.27 -11.79 -10.40
N TYR A 70 5.82 -10.89 -9.53
CA TYR A 70 4.68 -10.02 -9.81
C TYR A 70 5.00 -8.97 -10.87
N THR A 71 4.02 -8.72 -11.74
CA THR A 71 4.06 -7.65 -12.75
C THR A 71 3.66 -6.31 -12.15
N ILE A 72 3.89 -5.22 -12.89
CA ILE A 72 3.40 -3.89 -12.48
C ILE A 72 1.88 -3.90 -12.36
N ASP A 73 1.16 -4.59 -13.24
CA ASP A 73 -0.30 -4.66 -13.19
C ASP A 73 -0.79 -5.41 -11.94
N ASP A 74 -0.09 -6.46 -11.51
CA ASP A 74 -0.41 -7.13 -10.25
C ASP A 74 -0.19 -6.20 -9.05
N ILE A 75 0.93 -5.47 -9.03
CA ILE A 75 1.25 -4.51 -7.98
C ILE A 75 0.19 -3.39 -7.94
N MET A 76 -0.25 -2.90 -9.10
CA MET A 76 -1.31 -1.90 -9.20
C MET A 76 -2.61 -2.42 -8.59
N HIS A 77 -3.05 -3.64 -8.93
CA HIS A 77 -4.25 -4.23 -8.33
C HIS A 77 -4.13 -4.38 -6.80
N GLN A 78 -2.94 -4.76 -6.31
CA GLN A 78 -2.69 -4.86 -4.86
C GLN A 78 -2.76 -3.49 -4.17
N ILE A 79 -2.19 -2.44 -4.76
CA ILE A 79 -2.27 -1.08 -4.22
C ILE A 79 -3.71 -0.57 -4.21
N ILE A 80 -4.43 -0.69 -5.33
CA ILE A 80 -5.81 -0.21 -5.47
C ILE A 80 -6.73 -0.93 -4.48
N GLY A 81 -6.60 -2.25 -4.34
CA GLY A 81 -7.39 -3.02 -3.37
C GLY A 81 -7.14 -2.56 -1.94
N ALA A 82 -5.88 -2.41 -1.56
CA ALA A 82 -5.48 -2.01 -0.21
C ALA A 82 -5.85 -0.55 0.16
N LEU A 83 -5.93 0.33 -0.83
CA LEU A 83 -6.31 1.75 -0.67
C LEU A 83 -7.80 2.01 -0.91
N SER A 84 -8.61 0.97 -1.04
CA SER A 84 -10.07 1.13 -1.17
C SER A 84 -10.68 1.85 0.03
N ALA A 85 -11.75 2.59 -0.20
CA ALA A 85 -12.47 3.32 0.85
C ALA A 85 -13.05 2.38 1.93
N ASP A 86 -13.34 1.13 1.56
CA ASP A 86 -13.87 0.08 2.46
C ASP A 86 -12.76 -0.70 3.19
N ALA A 87 -11.49 -0.35 2.99
CA ALA A 87 -10.40 -0.97 3.72
C ALA A 87 -10.45 -0.58 5.20
N ALA A 88 -10.30 -1.55 6.08
CA ALA A 88 -10.29 -1.33 7.52
C ALA A 88 -8.87 -1.03 8.02
N ALA A 89 -8.74 -0.13 9.01
CA ALA A 89 -7.47 0.11 9.67
C ALA A 89 -7.08 -1.09 10.55
N ILE A 90 -5.84 -1.56 10.40
CA ILE A 90 -5.26 -2.64 11.20
C ILE A 90 -3.99 -2.11 11.86
N ILE A 91 -4.10 -1.73 13.13
CA ILE A 91 -2.98 -1.18 13.90
C ILE A 91 -2.50 -2.19 14.92
N THR A 92 -1.18 -2.37 14.97
CA THR A 92 -0.49 -3.18 15.97
C THR A 92 0.76 -2.45 16.45
N HIS A 93 1.41 -2.95 17.50
CA HIS A 93 2.71 -2.45 17.95
C HIS A 93 3.83 -2.55 16.90
N LYS A 94 3.65 -3.34 15.82
CA LYS A 94 4.67 -3.54 14.76
C LYS A 94 4.35 -2.82 13.45
N MET A 95 3.08 -2.54 13.17
CA MET A 95 2.66 -2.04 11.86
C MET A 95 1.38 -1.21 11.95
N SER A 96 1.31 -0.19 11.08
CA SER A 96 0.10 0.55 10.77
C SER A 96 -0.31 0.20 9.34
N CYS A 97 -1.51 -0.33 9.15
CA CYS A 97 -1.96 -0.87 7.88
C CYS A 97 -3.42 -0.51 7.61
N THR A 98 -3.83 -0.60 6.34
CA THR A 98 -5.22 -0.81 5.93
C THR A 98 -5.32 -2.14 5.20
N ARG A 99 -6.50 -2.77 5.22
CA ARG A 99 -6.75 -4.00 4.47
C ARG A 99 -8.18 -4.00 3.94
N ASN A 100 -8.36 -4.32 2.66
CA ASN A 100 -9.71 -4.59 2.15
C ASN A 100 -10.30 -5.83 2.85
N MET A 101 -11.55 -5.72 3.31
CA MET A 101 -12.21 -6.83 4.00
C MET A 101 -12.85 -7.82 3.03
N THR A 102 -13.22 -7.36 1.84
CA THR A 102 -13.74 -8.19 0.75
C THR A 102 -12.60 -8.67 -0.13
N GLY A 103 -12.37 -9.98 -0.17
CA GLY A 103 -11.33 -10.58 -0.98
C GLY A 103 -11.56 -10.35 -2.48
N ARG A 104 -10.48 -10.05 -3.23
CA ARG A 104 -10.49 -9.88 -4.68
C ARG A 104 -9.85 -11.09 -5.35
N ALA A 105 -10.41 -11.57 -6.45
CA ALA A 105 -9.76 -12.59 -7.26
C ALA A 105 -8.50 -12.00 -7.94
N ASP A 106 -7.37 -12.70 -7.86
CA ASP A 106 -6.17 -12.35 -8.63
C ASP A 106 -6.06 -13.13 -9.94
N ALA A 107 -5.02 -12.84 -10.72
CA ALA A 107 -4.77 -13.51 -12.01
C ALA A 107 -4.31 -14.98 -11.87
N TYR A 108 -4.04 -15.44 -10.65
CA TYR A 108 -3.43 -16.74 -10.36
C TYR A 108 -4.41 -17.70 -9.68
N GLY A 109 -5.67 -17.29 -9.53
CA GLY A 109 -6.73 -18.10 -8.94
C GLY A 109 -6.66 -18.16 -7.42
N ASN A 110 -6.18 -17.09 -6.79
CA ASN A 110 -6.34 -16.81 -5.37
C ASN A 110 -7.49 -15.82 -5.13
N LEU A 111 -8.03 -15.86 -3.91
CA LEU A 111 -8.89 -14.80 -3.37
C LEU A 111 -8.08 -14.06 -2.31
N VAL A 112 -7.77 -12.78 -2.54
CA VAL A 112 -6.81 -12.03 -1.72
C VAL A 112 -7.39 -10.79 -1.05
N ASN A 113 -7.00 -10.58 0.20
CA ASN A 113 -7.20 -9.34 0.94
C ASN A 113 -5.89 -8.54 0.93
N ASP A 114 -5.77 -7.66 -0.06
CA ASP A 114 -4.71 -6.67 -0.20
C ASP A 114 -4.59 -5.76 1.04
N GLN A 115 -3.42 -5.83 1.67
CA GLN A 115 -3.08 -5.02 2.84
C GLN A 115 -1.99 -4.01 2.49
N ALA A 116 -2.24 -2.72 2.70
CA ALA A 116 -1.23 -1.68 2.64
C ALA A 116 -0.49 -1.60 3.97
N VAL A 117 0.83 -1.58 3.92
CA VAL A 117 1.71 -1.34 5.06
C VAL A 117 2.28 0.06 4.90
N TYR A 118 2.09 0.88 5.93
CA TYR A 118 2.56 2.25 5.92
C TYR A 118 3.77 2.43 6.80
N GLU A 119 4.71 3.22 6.30
CA GLU A 119 5.78 3.77 7.11
C GLU A 119 5.42 5.18 7.58
N MET A 120 5.52 5.40 8.89
CA MET A 120 4.90 6.54 9.58
C MET A 120 5.90 7.35 10.44
N THR A 121 7.20 7.17 10.23
CA THR A 121 8.27 7.85 10.98
C THR A 121 9.19 8.68 10.09
N ALA A 122 9.56 8.18 8.91
CA ALA A 122 10.50 8.87 8.02
C ALA A 122 9.92 10.13 7.34
N ARG A 123 8.59 10.23 7.26
CA ARG A 123 7.85 11.28 6.53
C ARG A 123 6.82 12.01 7.37
N LYS A 124 7.04 12.08 8.69
CA LYS A 124 6.16 12.83 9.59
C LYS A 124 5.89 14.24 9.02
N PRO A 125 4.64 14.72 9.07
CA PRO A 125 3.50 14.09 9.75
C PRO A 125 2.65 13.12 8.90
N ARG A 126 3.13 12.72 7.72
CA ARG A 126 2.40 11.93 6.71
C ARG A 126 2.71 10.44 6.73
N ALA A 127 1.81 9.67 6.13
CA ALA A 127 1.99 8.26 5.85
C ALA A 127 2.71 8.04 4.52
N GLU A 128 3.64 7.10 4.45
CA GLU A 128 4.20 6.59 3.19
C GLU A 128 3.72 5.16 2.96
N LEU A 129 3.13 4.87 1.79
CA LEU A 129 2.86 3.50 1.37
C LEU A 129 4.19 2.77 1.13
N PHE A 130 4.58 1.94 2.09
CA PHE A 130 5.86 1.27 2.11
C PHE A 130 5.83 -0.07 1.37
N SER A 131 4.76 -0.84 1.55
CA SER A 131 4.57 -2.14 0.92
C SER A 131 3.09 -2.53 0.83
N VAL A 132 2.78 -3.55 0.02
CA VAL A 132 1.48 -4.20 -0.03
C VAL A 132 1.64 -5.71 0.15
N ILE A 133 0.66 -6.34 0.78
CA ILE A 133 0.64 -7.77 1.07
C ILE A 133 -0.71 -8.35 0.64
N PRO A 134 -0.78 -9.14 -0.45
CA PRO A 134 -2.01 -9.83 -0.84
C PRO A 134 -2.27 -11.01 0.11
N LYS A 135 -2.99 -10.80 1.21
CA LYS A 135 -3.28 -11.89 2.17
C LYS A 135 -4.18 -12.94 1.50
N GLY A 136 -3.78 -14.20 1.51
CA GLY A 136 -4.45 -15.27 0.75
C GLY A 136 -3.73 -15.63 -0.55
N ASP A 137 -2.59 -14.99 -0.85
CA ASP A 137 -1.69 -15.36 -1.94
C ASP A 137 -0.99 -16.71 -1.68
N HIS A 138 -1.60 -17.78 -2.16
CA HIS A 138 -1.07 -19.14 -2.08
C HIS A 138 -0.43 -19.60 -3.40
N LYS A 139 -0.94 -19.10 -4.53
CA LYS A 139 -0.43 -19.38 -5.88
C LYS A 139 0.29 -18.15 -6.41
N LYS A 140 1.62 -18.16 -6.31
CA LYS A 140 2.45 -17.06 -6.80
C LYS A 140 2.63 -17.11 -8.32
N PRO A 141 2.91 -15.96 -8.97
CA PRO A 141 3.38 -15.93 -10.35
C PRO A 141 4.62 -16.81 -10.54
N PRO A 142 4.85 -17.36 -11.76
CA PRO A 142 6.12 -17.97 -12.09
C PRO A 142 7.24 -16.93 -11.97
N LYS A 143 8.34 -17.31 -11.33
CA LYS A 143 9.52 -16.44 -11.23
C LYS A 143 10.11 -16.20 -12.62
N LYS A 144 10.49 -14.95 -12.88
CA LYS A 144 11.28 -14.58 -14.07
C LYS A 144 12.72 -15.03 -13.93
#